data_AF-L0NGK8-F1
#
_entry.id   AF-L0NGK8-F1
#
_cell.length_a   1.000
_cell.length_b   1.000
_cell.length_c   1.000
_cell.angle_alpha   90.00
_cell.angle_beta   90.00
_cell.angle_gamma   90.00
#
_symmetry.space_group_name_H-M   'P 1'
#
loop_
_entity.id
_entity.type
_entity.pdbx_description
1 polymer ?
#
loop_
_entity_poly.entity_id
_entity_poly.type
_entity_poly.pdbx_seq_one_letter_code
_entity_poly.pdbx_strand_id
1 'polypeptide(L)'
;MGQIKSLDKHMDNLRIQFAGKPELLFHHAKLIVLVRREFDTHENYRRFRALWERESAFLRERSDLRWLVSAADTFADHDEDPLTRATAMMTSLLVNTIKVCETDRFIHGGESTVQKERIKRVNNGYRALFDGLTFINVGIDDTLRNMRWRLEPYFAHGPAGELAAEVFARLQEHDTAYSRLRALHHRQRNAWWD
;
A
#
# COMPACT_ATOMS: atom_id res chain seq x y z
N MET A 1 -3.16 35.11 -5.21
CA MET A 1 -3.74 35.26 -3.84
C MET A 1 -4.70 34.12 -3.44
N GLY A 2 -5.57 33.60 -4.32
CA GLY A 2 -6.52 32.53 -3.98
C GLY A 2 -5.89 31.14 -3.71
N GLN A 3 -4.90 30.71 -4.50
CA GLN A 3 -4.19 29.44 -4.29
C GLN A 3 -3.36 29.43 -2.98
N ILE A 4 -2.69 30.53 -2.64
CA ILE A 4 -1.92 30.66 -1.40
C ILE A 4 -2.84 30.58 -0.17
N LYS A 5 -3.96 31.32 -0.17
CA LYS A 5 -4.97 31.21 0.91
C LYS A 5 -5.56 29.79 1.03
N SER A 6 -5.68 29.07 -0.09
CA SER A 6 -6.13 27.68 -0.11
C SER A 6 -5.08 26.73 0.50
N LEU A 7 -3.79 27.01 0.28
CA LEU A 7 -2.69 26.26 0.88
C LEU A 7 -2.61 26.47 2.39
N ASP A 8 -2.73 27.72 2.86
CA ASP A 8 -2.72 28.04 4.31
C ASP A 8 -3.84 27.30 5.03
N LYS A 9 -5.07 27.36 4.49
CA LYS A 9 -6.22 26.62 5.02
C LYS A 9 -5.99 25.11 5.03
N HIS A 10 -5.34 24.57 4.00
CA HIS A 10 -5.00 23.14 3.97
C HIS A 10 -3.97 22.80 5.06
N MET A 11 -2.97 23.66 5.30
CA MET A 11 -1.98 23.46 6.34
C MET A 11 -2.59 23.51 7.75
N ASP A 12 -3.55 24.40 7.98
CA ASP A 12 -4.27 24.46 9.26
C ASP A 12 -5.10 23.19 9.50
N ASN A 13 -5.82 22.71 8.49
CA ASN A 13 -6.53 21.43 8.56
C ASN A 13 -5.58 20.26 8.80
N LEU A 14 -4.40 20.29 8.17
CA LEU A 14 -3.38 19.27 8.33
C LEU A 14 -2.86 19.25 9.78
N ARG A 15 -2.58 20.42 10.37
CA ARG A 15 -2.19 20.50 11.79
C ARG A 15 -3.23 19.90 12.72
N ILE A 16 -4.52 20.18 12.49
CA ILE A 16 -5.61 19.60 13.27
C ILE A 16 -5.60 18.07 13.16
N GLN A 17 -5.42 17.53 11.96
CA GLN A 17 -5.34 16.08 11.73
C GLN A 17 -4.18 15.39 12.47
N PHE A 18 -3.09 16.12 12.69
CA PHE A 18 -1.90 15.62 13.38
C PHE A 18 -1.82 16.06 14.85
N ALA A 19 -2.85 16.71 15.40
CA ALA A 19 -2.88 17.08 16.80
C ALA A 19 -2.71 15.83 17.71
N GLY A 20 -1.78 15.91 18.66
CA GLY A 20 -1.44 14.80 19.56
C GLY A 20 -0.57 13.70 18.93
N LYS A 21 -0.18 13.82 17.66
CA LYS A 21 0.77 12.91 16.99
C LYS A 21 2.19 13.51 17.04
N PRO A 22 3.24 12.68 16.87
CA PRO A 22 4.61 13.18 16.74
C PRO A 22 4.74 14.21 15.59
N GLU A 23 5.43 15.31 15.85
CA GLU A 23 5.63 16.42 14.88
C GLU A 23 6.25 15.94 13.55
N LEU A 24 7.08 14.90 13.61
CA LEU A 24 7.71 14.30 12.42
C LEU A 24 6.67 13.79 11.40
N LEU A 25 5.52 13.27 11.86
CA LEU A 25 4.45 12.83 10.97
C LEU A 25 3.74 14.01 10.28
N PHE A 26 3.55 15.11 11.01
CA PHE A 26 3.04 16.35 10.42
C PHE A 26 4.03 16.90 9.39
N HIS A 27 5.32 16.92 9.71
CA HIS A 27 6.37 17.37 8.80
C HIS A 27 6.39 16.54 7.50
N HIS A 28 6.34 15.22 7.62
CA HIS A 28 6.23 14.29 6.47
C HIS A 28 5.02 14.62 5.58
N ALA A 29 3.84 14.71 6.19
CA ALA A 29 2.61 15.01 5.47
C ALA A 29 2.63 16.40 4.81
N LYS A 30 3.22 17.39 5.48
CA LYS A 30 3.40 18.74 4.94
C LYS A 30 4.24 18.72 3.67
N LEU A 31 5.37 18.01 3.67
CA LEU A 31 6.23 17.90 2.48
C LEU A 31 5.49 17.27 1.30
N ILE A 32 4.75 16.18 1.53
CA ILE A 32 3.89 15.56 0.51
C ILE A 32 2.88 16.57 -0.06
N VAL A 33 2.19 17.31 0.81
CA VAL A 33 1.19 18.30 0.36
C VAL A 33 1.85 19.41 -0.45
N LEU A 34 3.02 19.90 -0.06
CA LEU A 34 3.74 20.94 -0.81
C LEU A 34 4.14 20.44 -2.20
N VAL A 35 4.71 19.24 -2.29
CA VAL A 35 5.09 18.60 -3.56
C VAL A 35 3.87 18.43 -4.47
N ARG A 36 2.77 17.85 -3.97
CA ARG A 36 1.52 17.64 -4.73
C ARG A 36 0.81 18.93 -5.14
N ARG A 37 1.11 20.05 -4.48
CA ARG A 37 0.60 21.38 -4.81
C ARG A 37 1.57 22.18 -5.68
N GLU A 38 2.63 21.53 -6.16
CA GLU A 38 3.65 22.10 -7.04
C GLU A 38 4.35 23.32 -6.41
N PHE A 39 4.44 23.35 -5.07
CA PHE A 39 5.10 24.43 -4.34
C PHE A 39 6.55 24.06 -4.07
N ASP A 40 7.50 24.79 -4.65
CA ASP A 40 8.95 24.53 -4.57
C ASP A 40 9.28 23.04 -4.69
N THR A 41 8.68 22.36 -5.69
CA THR A 41 8.61 20.90 -5.82
C THR A 41 9.97 20.23 -5.66
N HIS A 42 11.00 20.72 -6.37
CA HIS A 42 12.34 20.15 -6.32
C HIS A 42 12.95 20.18 -4.91
N GLU A 43 12.84 21.31 -4.21
CA GLU A 43 13.41 21.46 -2.86
C GLU A 43 12.60 20.70 -1.81
N ASN A 44 11.27 20.71 -1.89
CA ASN A 44 10.42 19.95 -0.98
C ASN A 44 10.55 18.44 -1.20
N TYR A 45 10.72 17.99 -2.46
CA TYR A 45 11.01 16.60 -2.77
C TYR A 45 12.36 16.17 -2.20
N ARG A 46 13.41 16.98 -2.37
CA ARG A 46 14.73 16.70 -1.79
C ARG A 46 14.67 16.55 -0.27
N ARG A 47 13.89 17.39 0.41
CA ARG A 47 13.64 17.27 1.87
C ARG A 47 12.85 16.01 2.23
N PHE A 48 11.82 15.68 1.44
CA PHE A 48 11.04 14.46 1.60
C PHE A 48 11.92 13.21 1.48
N ARG A 49 12.77 13.15 0.45
CA ARG A 49 13.70 12.05 0.22
C ARG A 49 14.71 11.92 1.37
N ALA A 50 15.33 13.03 1.77
CA ALA A 50 16.26 13.05 2.89
C ALA A 50 15.60 12.65 4.23
N LEU A 51 14.32 12.98 4.42
CA LEU A 51 13.55 12.54 5.58
C LEU A 51 13.37 11.02 5.57
N TRP A 52 12.97 10.45 4.43
CA TRP A 52 12.81 8.99 4.29
C TRP A 52 14.12 8.22 4.43
N GLU A 53 15.23 8.75 3.91
CA GLU A 53 16.56 8.16 4.09
C GLU A 53 16.99 8.08 5.57
N ARG A 54 16.54 9.03 6.41
CA ARG A 54 16.92 9.12 7.82
C ARG A 54 15.95 8.41 8.76
N GLU A 55 14.66 8.53 8.48
CA GLU A 55 13.58 8.21 9.43
C GLU A 55 12.64 7.13 8.92
N SER A 56 13.01 6.37 7.87
CA SER A 56 12.18 5.32 7.24
C SER A 56 11.52 4.40 8.28
N ALA A 57 12.29 3.87 9.22
CA ALA A 57 11.77 2.95 10.25
C ALA A 57 10.63 3.59 11.07
N PHE A 58 10.84 4.82 11.54
CA PHE A 58 9.81 5.57 12.28
C PHE A 58 8.58 5.86 11.41
N LEU A 59 8.80 6.34 10.19
CA LEU A 59 7.70 6.71 9.28
C LEU A 59 6.86 5.50 8.91
N ARG A 60 7.49 4.35 8.63
CA ARG A 60 6.80 3.08 8.38
C ARG A 60 5.96 2.71 9.58
N GLU A 61 6.55 2.57 10.75
CA GLU A 61 5.84 2.14 11.97
C GLU A 61 4.67 3.07 12.33
N ARG A 62 4.89 4.39 12.27
CA ARG A 62 3.99 5.37 12.90
C ARG A 62 2.98 6.03 11.95
N SER A 63 3.21 6.00 10.64
CA SER A 63 2.26 6.56 9.66
C SER A 63 1.06 5.64 9.47
N ASP A 64 -0.11 6.19 9.17
CA ASP A 64 -1.22 5.37 8.66
C ASP A 64 -1.00 4.99 7.18
N LEU A 65 -1.72 3.98 6.70
CA LEU A 65 -1.59 3.50 5.32
C LEU A 65 -1.86 4.59 4.29
N ARG A 66 -2.74 5.57 4.58
CA ARG A 66 -3.05 6.66 3.65
C ARG A 66 -1.82 7.53 3.41
N TRP A 67 -1.05 7.84 4.45
CA TRP A 67 0.19 8.62 4.32
C TRP A 67 1.34 7.82 3.72
N LEU A 68 1.43 6.51 3.98
CA LEU A 68 2.41 5.64 3.31
C LEU A 68 2.14 5.58 1.80
N VAL A 69 0.89 5.43 1.39
CA VAL A 69 0.50 5.44 -0.03
C VAL A 69 0.77 6.80 -0.67
N SER A 70 0.49 7.89 0.06
CA SER A 70 0.80 9.24 -0.44
C SER A 70 2.32 9.46 -0.62
N ALA A 71 3.14 8.83 0.22
CA ALA A 71 4.60 8.83 0.07
C ALA A 71 5.05 7.97 -1.14
N ALA A 72 4.43 6.82 -1.37
CA ALA A 72 4.67 6.03 -2.59
C ALA A 72 4.34 6.82 -3.86
N ASP A 73 3.19 7.49 -3.92
CA ASP A 73 2.83 8.36 -5.05
C ASP A 73 3.90 9.46 -5.24
N THR A 74 4.38 10.05 -4.14
CA THR A 74 5.43 11.09 -4.18
C THR A 74 6.76 10.57 -4.75
N PHE A 75 7.21 9.38 -4.36
CA PHE A 75 8.39 8.73 -4.94
C PHE A 75 8.18 8.41 -6.42
N ALA A 76 7.01 7.87 -6.79
CA ALA A 76 6.71 7.45 -8.15
C ALA A 76 6.73 8.62 -9.15
N ASP A 77 6.24 9.78 -8.72
CA ASP A 77 6.13 10.97 -9.57
C ASP A 77 7.45 11.76 -9.68
N HIS A 78 8.30 11.73 -8.65
CA HIS A 78 9.38 12.70 -8.51
C HIS A 78 10.80 12.13 -8.27
N ASP A 79 11.00 10.84 -7.95
CA ASP A 79 12.37 10.34 -7.76
C ASP A 79 13.17 10.35 -9.07
N GLU A 80 14.48 10.59 -8.98
CA GLU A 80 15.36 10.56 -10.15
C GLU A 80 15.72 9.12 -10.55
N ASP A 81 15.74 8.19 -9.59
CA ASP A 81 16.03 6.78 -9.83
C ASP A 81 14.79 6.05 -10.40
N PRO A 82 14.85 5.54 -11.64
CA PRO A 82 13.73 4.82 -12.25
C PRO A 82 13.29 3.58 -11.47
N LEU A 83 14.20 2.90 -10.76
CA LEU A 83 13.85 1.72 -9.97
C LEU A 83 13.06 2.12 -8.71
N THR A 84 13.45 3.20 -8.04
CA THR A 84 12.68 3.81 -6.94
C THR A 84 11.26 4.17 -7.41
N ARG A 85 11.14 4.85 -8.56
CA ARG A 85 9.83 5.21 -9.12
C ARG A 85 8.97 4.00 -9.42
N ALA A 86 9.55 2.98 -10.07
CA ALA A 86 8.84 1.75 -10.42
C ALA A 86 8.36 1.01 -9.16
N THR A 87 9.24 0.84 -8.16
CA THR A 87 8.91 0.20 -6.88
C THR A 87 7.77 0.91 -6.14
N ALA A 88 7.83 2.25 -6.11
CA ALA A 88 6.78 3.05 -5.50
C ALA A 88 5.45 2.94 -6.28
N MET A 89 5.50 2.99 -7.62
CA MET A 89 4.31 2.80 -8.47
C MET A 89 3.66 1.43 -8.28
N MET A 90 4.44 0.36 -8.09
CA MET A 90 3.88 -0.97 -7.76
C MET A 90 3.05 -0.93 -6.48
N THR A 91 3.50 -0.18 -5.47
CA THR A 91 2.78 -0.01 -4.20
C THR A 91 1.44 0.68 -4.43
N SER A 92 1.43 1.78 -5.18
CA SER A 92 0.20 2.51 -5.51
C SER A 92 -0.77 1.66 -6.34
N LEU A 93 -0.26 0.91 -7.32
CA LEU A 93 -1.05 -0.01 -8.13
C LEU A 93 -1.72 -1.10 -7.26
N LEU A 94 -0.95 -1.74 -6.38
CA LEU A 94 -1.44 -2.78 -5.49
C LEU A 94 -2.56 -2.24 -4.58
N VAL A 95 -2.32 -1.11 -3.92
CA VAL A 95 -3.31 -0.53 -2.99
C VAL A 95 -4.56 -0.07 -3.71
N ASN A 96 -4.45 0.57 -4.87
CA ASN A 96 -5.62 0.98 -5.64
C ASN A 96 -6.41 -0.22 -6.16
N THR A 97 -5.75 -1.32 -6.53
CA THR A 97 -6.42 -2.58 -6.88
C THR A 97 -7.23 -3.13 -5.70
N ILE A 98 -6.63 -3.18 -4.50
CA ILE A 98 -7.37 -3.60 -3.29
C ILE A 98 -8.52 -2.65 -2.97
N LYS A 99 -8.33 -1.34 -3.10
CA LYS A 99 -9.43 -0.37 -2.91
C LYS A 99 -10.58 -0.64 -3.88
N VAL A 100 -10.31 -0.95 -5.14
CA VAL A 100 -11.35 -1.34 -6.11
C VAL A 100 -12.07 -2.60 -5.63
N CYS A 101 -11.34 -3.66 -5.30
CA CYS A 101 -11.93 -4.92 -4.84
C CYS A 101 -12.77 -4.77 -3.56
N GLU A 102 -12.27 -4.04 -2.57
CA GLU A 102 -13.02 -3.82 -1.31
C GLU A 102 -14.20 -2.88 -1.49
N THR A 103 -14.09 -1.87 -2.36
CA THR A 103 -15.21 -0.97 -2.68
C THR A 103 -16.31 -1.74 -3.41
N ASP A 104 -15.95 -2.56 -4.39
CA ASP A 104 -16.89 -3.42 -5.12
C ASP A 104 -17.61 -4.39 -4.17
N ARG A 105 -16.85 -5.05 -3.28
CA ARG A 105 -17.39 -5.91 -2.23
C ARG A 105 -18.37 -5.16 -1.34
N PHE A 106 -18.04 -3.93 -0.93
CA PHE A 106 -18.90 -3.11 -0.08
C PHE A 106 -20.22 -2.75 -0.78
N ILE A 107 -20.16 -2.31 -2.05
CA ILE A 107 -21.34 -1.91 -2.83
C ILE A 107 -22.29 -3.10 -3.05
N HIS A 108 -21.75 -4.28 -3.35
CA HIS A 108 -22.54 -5.48 -3.63
C HIS A 108 -22.89 -6.30 -2.38
N GLY A 109 -22.63 -5.78 -1.17
CA GLY A 109 -22.99 -6.41 0.09
C GLY A 109 -22.26 -7.72 0.36
N GLY A 110 -21.04 -7.89 -0.17
CA GLY A 110 -20.29 -9.14 -0.16
C GLY A 110 -20.28 -9.81 1.22
N GLU A 111 -20.84 -11.02 1.27
CA GLU A 111 -21.00 -11.80 2.51
C GLU A 111 -19.65 -11.99 3.22
N SER A 112 -19.63 -11.73 4.52
CA SER A 112 -18.49 -12.06 5.39
C SER A 112 -18.40 -13.56 5.73
N THR A 113 -19.43 -14.34 5.40
CA THR A 113 -19.49 -15.76 5.73
C THR A 113 -18.75 -16.61 4.71
N VAL A 114 -17.81 -17.41 5.19
CA VAL A 114 -17.06 -18.36 4.35
C VAL A 114 -17.96 -19.50 3.90
N GLN A 115 -18.20 -19.59 2.59
CA GLN A 115 -18.99 -20.68 1.99
C GLN A 115 -18.11 -21.89 1.68
N LYS A 116 -18.06 -22.88 2.61
CA LYS A 116 -17.21 -24.09 2.50
C LYS A 116 -17.41 -24.88 1.20
N GLU A 117 -18.64 -24.95 0.71
CA GLU A 117 -18.93 -25.64 -0.56
C GLU A 117 -18.31 -24.92 -1.77
N ARG A 118 -18.20 -23.58 -1.76
CA ARG A 118 -17.49 -22.84 -2.82
C ARG A 118 -15.99 -23.11 -2.78
N ILE A 119 -15.40 -23.22 -1.59
CA ILE A 119 -13.98 -23.59 -1.42
C ILE A 119 -13.72 -24.98 -2.01
N LYS A 120 -14.53 -25.99 -1.65
CA LYS A 120 -14.42 -27.35 -2.22
C LYS A 120 -14.50 -27.32 -3.75
N ARG A 121 -15.44 -26.53 -4.30
CA ARG A 121 -15.62 -26.41 -5.75
C ARG A 121 -14.45 -25.77 -6.49
N VAL A 122 -13.74 -24.82 -5.86
CA VAL A 122 -12.53 -24.21 -6.43
C VAL A 122 -11.35 -25.19 -6.35
N ASN A 123 -11.17 -25.87 -5.22
CA ASN A 123 -10.04 -26.77 -5.00
C ASN A 123 -10.14 -28.12 -5.75
N ASN A 124 -11.34 -28.57 -6.14
CA ASN A 124 -11.57 -29.86 -6.80
C ASN A 124 -11.43 -29.83 -8.35
N GLY A 125 -10.84 -28.79 -8.94
CA GLY A 125 -10.53 -28.75 -10.37
C GLY A 125 -10.91 -27.44 -11.04
N TYR A 126 -9.87 -26.80 -11.59
CA TYR A 126 -9.81 -25.53 -12.33
C TYR A 126 -11.16 -24.90 -12.71
N ARG A 127 -11.54 -23.89 -11.93
CA ARG A 127 -12.64 -22.98 -12.28
C ARG A 127 -12.02 -21.75 -12.94
N ALA A 128 -12.37 -21.53 -14.21
CA ALA A 128 -12.06 -20.29 -14.88
C ALA A 128 -12.60 -19.10 -14.07
N LEU A 129 -11.75 -18.11 -13.85
CA LEU A 129 -12.09 -16.84 -13.25
C LEU A 129 -12.56 -15.89 -14.37
N PHE A 130 -11.64 -15.52 -15.26
CA PHE A 130 -11.91 -14.83 -16.52
C PHE A 130 -10.68 -14.98 -17.44
N ASP A 131 -10.87 -14.85 -18.76
CA ASP A 131 -9.77 -14.74 -19.75
C ASP A 131 -8.60 -15.73 -19.56
N GLY A 132 -8.92 -17.01 -19.34
CA GLY A 132 -7.92 -18.07 -19.12
C GLY A 132 -7.29 -18.12 -17.73
N LEU A 133 -7.52 -17.12 -16.86
CA LEU A 133 -7.14 -17.18 -15.45
C LEU A 133 -8.06 -18.10 -14.65
N THR A 134 -7.54 -18.58 -13.53
CA THR A 134 -8.28 -19.43 -12.59
C THR A 134 -8.23 -18.92 -11.18
N PHE A 135 -9.20 -19.33 -10.38
CA PHE A 135 -9.22 -19.03 -8.95
C PHE A 135 -8.02 -19.65 -8.25
N ILE A 136 -7.51 -18.92 -7.24
CA ILE A 136 -6.50 -19.41 -6.29
C ILE A 136 -7.07 -20.62 -5.53
N ASN A 137 -6.29 -21.70 -5.42
CA ASN A 137 -6.66 -22.84 -4.56
C ASN A 137 -6.61 -22.43 -3.08
N VAL A 138 -7.79 -22.18 -2.51
CA VAL A 138 -7.93 -21.70 -1.13
C VAL A 138 -7.29 -22.71 -0.19
N GLY A 139 -6.38 -22.24 0.67
CA GLY A 139 -5.71 -23.08 1.66
C GLY A 139 -4.31 -23.56 1.27
N ILE A 140 -4.04 -23.73 -0.02
CA ILE A 140 -2.88 -24.52 -0.51
C ILE A 140 -2.09 -23.92 -1.67
N ASP A 141 -2.61 -22.90 -2.36
CA ASP A 141 -1.97 -22.29 -3.54
C ASP A 141 -0.65 -21.59 -3.20
N ASP A 142 0.25 -21.46 -4.17
CA ASP A 142 1.54 -20.78 -4.02
C ASP A 142 1.64 -19.45 -4.79
N THR A 143 0.59 -19.02 -5.50
CA THR A 143 0.59 -17.79 -6.32
C THR A 143 1.07 -16.57 -5.53
N LEU A 144 0.50 -16.32 -4.35
CA LEU A 144 0.86 -15.17 -3.52
C LEU A 144 2.26 -15.29 -2.90
N ARG A 145 2.69 -16.51 -2.55
CA ARG A 145 4.07 -16.75 -2.09
C ARG A 145 5.06 -16.45 -3.21
N ASN A 146 4.83 -16.98 -4.39
CA ASN A 146 5.69 -16.79 -5.55
C ASN A 146 5.73 -15.31 -5.96
N MET A 147 4.63 -14.58 -5.81
CA MET A 147 4.61 -13.13 -6.00
C MET A 147 5.43 -12.40 -4.94
N ARG A 148 5.26 -12.71 -3.64
CA ARG A 148 6.08 -12.11 -2.58
C ARG A 148 7.56 -12.36 -2.81
N TRP A 149 7.96 -13.59 -3.13
CA TRP A 149 9.36 -13.91 -3.40
C TRP A 149 9.94 -13.05 -4.53
N ARG A 150 9.18 -12.79 -5.60
CA ARG A 150 9.59 -11.89 -6.69
C ARG A 150 9.65 -10.42 -6.28
N LEU A 151 8.91 -10.02 -5.25
CA LEU A 151 8.94 -8.65 -4.71
C LEU A 151 10.12 -8.41 -3.75
N GLU A 152 10.75 -9.45 -3.19
CA GLU A 152 11.85 -9.30 -2.23
C GLU A 152 13.01 -8.39 -2.71
N PRO A 153 13.50 -8.49 -3.96
CA PRO A 153 14.55 -7.59 -4.42
C PRO A 153 14.12 -6.12 -4.46
N TYR A 154 12.84 -5.86 -4.72
CA TYR A 154 12.27 -4.50 -4.72
C TYR A 154 12.06 -3.98 -3.30
N PHE A 155 11.64 -4.85 -2.37
CA PHE A 155 11.52 -4.51 -0.96
C PHE A 155 12.86 -4.12 -0.31
N ALA A 156 13.97 -4.65 -0.82
CA ALA A 156 15.31 -4.28 -0.37
C ALA A 156 15.83 -2.96 -1.00
N HIS A 157 15.08 -2.32 -1.91
CA HIS A 157 15.54 -1.14 -2.65
C HIS A 157 15.21 0.18 -1.94
N GLY A 158 16.03 0.51 -0.94
CA GLY A 158 15.99 1.80 -0.25
C GLY A 158 14.63 2.11 0.41
N PRO A 159 14.36 3.39 0.75
CA PRO A 159 13.15 3.75 1.49
C PRO A 159 11.84 3.42 0.77
N ALA A 160 11.80 3.52 -0.57
CA ALA A 160 10.61 3.15 -1.33
C ALA A 160 10.33 1.64 -1.30
N GLY A 161 11.39 0.81 -1.33
CA GLY A 161 11.28 -0.64 -1.14
C GLY A 161 10.79 -1.01 0.25
N GLU A 162 11.37 -0.40 1.30
CA GLU A 162 10.94 -0.63 2.68
C GLU A 162 9.48 -0.22 2.90
N LEU A 163 9.07 0.92 2.31
CA LEU A 163 7.69 1.38 2.31
C LEU A 163 6.77 0.35 1.62
N ALA A 164 7.15 -0.14 0.45
CA ALA A 164 6.38 -1.15 -0.28
C ALA A 164 6.20 -2.43 0.55
N ALA A 165 7.26 -2.87 1.24
CA ALA A 165 7.22 -4.02 2.14
C ALA A 165 6.25 -3.81 3.32
N GLU A 166 6.31 -2.64 3.95
CA GLU A 166 5.41 -2.27 5.05
C GLU A 166 3.95 -2.23 4.61
N VAL A 167 3.67 -1.62 3.45
CA VAL A 167 2.30 -1.58 2.90
C VAL A 167 1.82 -2.99 2.60
N PHE A 168 2.64 -3.83 1.99
CA PHE A 168 2.30 -5.23 1.72
C PHE A 168 1.98 -6.01 3.00
N ALA A 169 2.78 -5.84 4.05
CA ALA A 169 2.55 -6.47 5.35
C ALA A 169 1.19 -6.06 5.95
N ARG A 170 0.87 -4.76 5.96
CA ARG A 170 -0.39 -4.26 6.54
C ARG A 170 -1.65 -4.69 5.79
N LEU A 171 -1.56 -4.96 4.48
CA LEU A 171 -2.69 -5.55 3.75
C LEU A 171 -3.11 -6.91 4.32
N GLN A 172 -2.20 -7.61 5.02
CA GLN A 172 -2.45 -8.91 5.65
C GLN A 172 -3.08 -8.80 7.03
N GLU A 173 -3.14 -7.60 7.62
CA GLU A 173 -3.61 -7.34 8.97
C GLU A 173 -5.01 -6.71 9.01
N HIS A 174 -5.31 -5.83 8.04
CA HIS A 174 -6.63 -5.21 7.91
C HIS A 174 -7.62 -6.12 7.17
N ASP A 175 -8.93 -5.87 7.27
CA ASP A 175 -9.97 -6.63 6.54
C ASP A 175 -9.90 -6.38 5.02
N THR A 176 -8.97 -7.06 4.36
CA THR A 176 -8.77 -7.05 2.92
C THR A 176 -8.84 -8.47 2.35
N ALA A 177 -8.90 -8.60 1.04
CA ALA A 177 -8.82 -9.90 0.37
C ALA A 177 -7.58 -10.71 0.78
N TYR A 178 -6.46 -10.05 1.06
CA TYR A 178 -5.22 -10.70 1.53
C TYR A 178 -5.42 -11.37 2.90
N SER A 179 -5.88 -10.62 3.91
CA SER A 179 -6.05 -11.17 5.26
C SER A 179 -7.13 -12.24 5.32
N ARG A 180 -8.21 -12.09 4.57
CA ARG A 180 -9.29 -13.10 4.48
C ARG A 180 -8.81 -14.40 3.83
N LEU A 181 -7.99 -14.32 2.78
CA LEU A 181 -7.36 -15.52 2.18
C LEU A 181 -6.30 -16.13 3.10
N ARG A 182 -5.51 -15.29 3.80
CA ARG A 182 -4.53 -15.72 4.80
C ARG A 182 -5.18 -16.53 5.92
N ALA A 183 -6.33 -16.08 6.44
CA ALA A 183 -7.08 -16.76 7.49
C ALA A 183 -7.57 -18.17 7.08
N LEU A 184 -7.68 -18.43 5.78
CA LEU A 184 -8.05 -19.74 5.23
C LEU A 184 -6.85 -20.58 4.83
N HIS A 185 -5.62 -20.06 4.92
CA HIS A 185 -4.42 -20.74 4.49
C HIS A 185 -3.92 -21.74 5.54
N HIS A 186 -3.58 -22.96 5.11
CA HIS A 186 -3.12 -24.02 6.02
C HIS A 186 -1.86 -24.74 5.52
N ARG A 187 -1.39 -24.46 4.30
CA ARG A 187 -0.17 -25.06 3.76
C ARG A 187 1.05 -24.18 4.01
N GLN A 188 1.67 -24.32 5.18
CA GLN A 188 2.76 -23.45 5.65
C GLN A 188 3.88 -23.18 4.63
N ARG A 189 4.30 -24.19 3.85
CA ARG A 189 5.34 -24.01 2.82
C ARG A 189 4.96 -22.99 1.72
N ASN A 190 3.68 -22.61 1.62
CA ASN A 190 3.12 -21.69 0.64
C ASN A 190 2.62 -20.37 1.28
N ALA A 191 3.00 -20.10 2.53
CA ALA A 191 2.73 -18.83 3.19
C ALA A 191 3.40 -17.65 2.45
N TRP A 192 2.77 -16.47 2.52
CA TRP A 192 3.24 -15.23 1.88
C TRP A 192 3.24 -14.03 2.82
N TRP A 193 3.15 -14.25 4.13
CA TRP A 193 3.13 -13.19 5.14
C TRP A 193 4.41 -13.13 5.97
N ASP A 194 5.30 -14.12 5.84
CA ASP A 194 6.60 -14.23 6.54
C ASP A 194 7.77 -14.31 5.57
#